data_AF-A0A954RD65-F1
#
_entry.id   AF-A0A954RD65-F1
#
_cell.length_a   1.000
_cell.length_b   1.000
_cell.length_c   1.000
_cell.angle_alpha   90.00
_cell.angle_beta   90.00
_cell.angle_gamma   90.00
#
_symmetry.space_group_name_H-M   'P 1'
#
loop_
_entity.id
_entity.type
_entity.pdbx_description
1 polymer ?
#
loop_
_entity_poly.entity_id
_entity_poly.type
_entity_poly.pdbx_seq_one_letter_code
_entity_poly.pdbx_strand_id
1 'polypeptide(L)'
;VENFGPNELRRMIYQHKIRMEKVPVFGAFDCPDAGQAMPVRSQSTTAIQALNLFNSQFVMDRAAAFAERIRSEASDVDGQVARAFALTFGREPSDAEQAACRRTVDQHGLEPLCRVLFNSNEFLFVP
;
A
#
# COMPACT_ATOMS: atom_id res chain seq x y z
N VAL A 1 10.85 -10.13 -13.50
CA VAL A 1 10.68 -9.10 -12.45
C VAL A 1 9.87 -7.99 -13.09
N GLU A 2 8.64 -7.78 -12.64
CA GLU A 2 7.79 -6.69 -13.14
C GLU A 2 8.38 -5.37 -12.64
N ASN A 3 8.93 -4.55 -13.53
CA ASN A 3 9.41 -3.21 -13.22
C ASN A 3 8.36 -2.19 -13.68
N PHE A 4 7.79 -1.42 -12.74
CA PHE A 4 6.79 -0.39 -13.04
C PHE A 4 7.47 0.96 -13.25
N GLY A 5 7.37 1.53 -14.45
CA GLY A 5 7.88 2.85 -14.78
C GLY A 5 6.84 3.97 -14.63
N PRO A 6 7.20 5.22 -14.95
CA PRO A 6 6.29 6.37 -14.85
C PRO A 6 5.00 6.23 -15.66
N ASN A 7 5.06 5.52 -16.80
CA ASN A 7 3.89 5.30 -17.66
C ASN A 7 2.91 4.29 -17.03
N GLU A 8 3.41 3.35 -16.25
CA GLU A 8 2.63 2.33 -15.55
C GLU A 8 2.09 2.85 -14.20
N LEU A 9 2.72 3.89 -13.63
CA LEU A 9 2.37 4.48 -12.32
C LEU A 9 1.34 5.64 -12.39
N ARG A 10 0.50 5.64 -13.41
CA ARG A 10 -0.61 6.59 -13.56
C ARG A 10 -1.93 5.96 -13.12
N ARG A 11 -2.92 6.79 -12.75
CA ARG A 11 -4.29 6.32 -12.49
C ARG A 11 -4.79 5.57 -13.72
N MET A 12 -5.10 4.29 -13.53
CA MET A 12 -5.53 3.41 -14.61
C MET A 12 -6.98 3.69 -14.98
N ILE A 13 -7.22 4.07 -16.25
CA ILE A 13 -8.57 4.18 -16.85
C ILE A 13 -8.73 3.10 -17.92
N TYR A 14 -7.68 2.89 -18.73
CA TYR A 14 -7.60 1.83 -19.73
C TYR A 14 -6.27 1.10 -19.58
N GLN A 15 -6.29 -0.22 -19.76
CA GLN A 15 -5.11 -1.08 -19.72
C GLN A 15 -5.18 -2.14 -20.81
N HIS A 16 -4.03 -2.44 -21.42
CA HIS A 16 -3.89 -3.67 -22.18
C HIS A 16 -3.91 -4.86 -21.21
N LYS A 17 -4.78 -5.85 -21.46
CA LYS A 17 -4.95 -7.03 -20.61
C LYS A 17 -4.91 -8.28 -21.47
N ILE A 18 -3.98 -9.18 -21.15
CA ILE A 18 -3.95 -10.53 -21.72
C ILE A 18 -5.06 -11.33 -21.03
N ARG A 19 -5.91 -11.97 -21.85
CA ARG A 19 -6.99 -12.82 -21.34
C ARG A 19 -6.42 -14.10 -20.74
N MET A 20 -7.07 -14.60 -19.68
CA MET A 20 -6.67 -15.78 -18.90
C MET A 20 -5.36 -15.59 -18.11
N GLU A 21 -4.86 -14.37 -17.99
CA GLU A 21 -3.65 -14.06 -17.23
C GLU A 21 -3.98 -13.17 -16.02
N LYS A 22 -3.57 -13.63 -14.84
CA LYS A 22 -3.73 -12.85 -13.60
C LYS A 22 -2.50 -11.97 -13.40
N VAL A 23 -2.73 -10.68 -13.15
CA VAL A 23 -1.68 -9.78 -12.67
C VAL A 23 -1.37 -10.18 -11.22
N PRO A 24 -0.12 -10.38 -10.80
CA PRO A 24 0.20 -10.95 -9.48
C PRO A 24 -0.43 -10.23 -8.30
N VAL A 25 -0.42 -8.89 -8.30
CA VAL A 25 -1.03 -8.08 -7.24
C VAL A 25 -2.56 -8.22 -7.29
N PHE A 26 -3.18 -7.96 -8.44
CA PHE A 26 -4.65 -7.94 -8.54
C PHE A 26 -5.28 -9.33 -8.40
N GLY A 27 -4.59 -10.37 -8.87
CA GLY A 27 -5.05 -11.75 -8.79
C GLY A 27 -5.19 -12.24 -7.35
N ALA A 28 -4.37 -11.74 -6.42
CA ALA A 28 -4.54 -12.01 -4.99
C ALA A 28 -5.83 -11.37 -4.44
N PHE A 29 -6.30 -10.28 -5.06
CA PHE A 29 -7.50 -9.52 -4.68
C PHE A 29 -8.74 -9.91 -5.50
N ASP A 30 -8.82 -11.18 -5.90
CA ASP A 30 -9.95 -11.75 -6.65
C ASP A 30 -10.26 -11.02 -7.96
N CYS A 31 -9.24 -10.36 -8.56
CA CYS A 31 -9.40 -9.74 -9.87
C CYS A 31 -9.58 -10.84 -10.94
N PRO A 32 -10.63 -10.74 -11.78
CA PRO A 32 -10.86 -11.67 -12.87
C PRO A 32 -9.68 -11.70 -13.86
N ASP A 33 -9.44 -12.87 -14.44
CA ASP A 33 -8.44 -13.09 -15.49
C ASP A 33 -8.90 -12.59 -16.89
N ALA A 34 -10.07 -11.95 -16.96
CA ALA A 34 -10.73 -11.51 -18.19
C ALA A 34 -11.09 -12.65 -19.17
N GLY A 35 -11.17 -13.89 -18.69
CA GLY A 35 -11.69 -15.03 -19.45
C GLY A 35 -13.21 -15.06 -19.56
N GLN A 36 -13.91 -14.55 -18.55
CA GLN A 36 -15.36 -14.47 -18.46
C GLN A 36 -15.82 -13.09 -17.98
N ALA A 37 -17.07 -12.73 -18.30
CA ALA A 37 -17.65 -11.49 -17.80
C ALA A 37 -17.91 -11.59 -16.28
N MET A 38 -17.43 -10.60 -15.53
CA MET A 38 -17.63 -10.49 -14.08
C MET A 38 -18.20 -9.10 -13.77
N PRO A 39 -19.53 -8.94 -13.75
CA PRO A 39 -20.15 -7.62 -13.57
C PRO A 39 -20.01 -7.07 -12.15
N VAL A 40 -19.79 -7.95 -11.17
CA VAL A 40 -19.63 -7.58 -9.75
C VAL A 40 -18.34 -8.18 -9.23
N ARG A 41 -17.51 -7.36 -8.58
CA ARG A 41 -16.31 -7.84 -7.92
C ARG A 41 -16.65 -8.57 -6.63
N SER A 42 -16.18 -9.81 -6.46
CA SER A 42 -16.22 -10.50 -5.17
C SER A 42 -15.32 -9.82 -4.15
N GLN A 43 -15.79 -9.72 -2.92
CA GLN A 43 -14.99 -9.27 -1.79
C GLN A 43 -14.64 -10.47 -0.92
N SER A 44 -13.37 -10.58 -0.57
CA SER A 44 -12.87 -11.57 0.38
C SER A 44 -11.83 -10.91 1.26
N THR A 45 -11.66 -11.46 2.47
CA THR A 45 -10.61 -11.05 3.40
C THR A 45 -9.84 -12.30 3.75
N THR A 46 -8.78 -12.57 2.99
CA THR A 46 -7.97 -13.80 3.14
C THR A 46 -6.58 -13.50 3.66
N ALA A 47 -5.97 -14.47 4.35
CA ALA A 47 -4.58 -14.35 4.79
C ALA A 47 -3.62 -14.14 3.62
N ILE A 48 -3.94 -14.67 2.43
CA ILE A 48 -3.13 -14.51 1.21
C ILE A 48 -3.13 -13.06 0.75
N GLN A 49 -4.26 -12.35 0.84
CA GLN A 49 -4.35 -10.93 0.49
C GLN A 49 -3.49 -10.06 1.42
N ALA A 50 -3.59 -10.29 2.73
CA ALA A 50 -2.75 -9.60 3.72
C ALA A 50 -1.26 -9.88 3.48
N LEU A 51 -0.90 -11.15 3.20
CA LEU A 51 0.48 -11.55 2.95
C LEU A 51 1.01 -11.00 1.61
N ASN A 52 0.16 -10.85 0.59
CA ASN A 52 0.53 -10.24 -0.68
C ASN A 52 0.79 -8.73 -0.51
N LEU A 53 -0.09 -8.02 0.21
CA LEU A 53 0.16 -6.62 0.57
C LEU A 53 1.44 -6.47 1.37
N PHE A 54 1.73 -7.43 2.25
CA PHE A 54 2.95 -7.37 3.00
C PHE A 54 4.13 -7.61 2.05
N ASN A 55 4.19 -8.71 1.30
CA ASN A 55 5.44 -9.16 0.66
C ASN A 55 5.61 -8.85 -0.83
N SER A 56 4.60 -8.29 -1.51
CA SER A 56 4.72 -8.00 -2.94
C SER A 56 5.74 -6.89 -3.20
N GLN A 57 6.53 -7.07 -4.27
CA GLN A 57 7.49 -6.06 -4.70
C GLN A 57 6.81 -4.72 -4.97
N PHE A 58 5.62 -4.75 -5.57
CA PHE A 58 4.82 -3.56 -5.83
C PHE A 58 4.57 -2.74 -4.54
N VAL A 59 4.12 -3.37 -3.46
CA VAL A 59 3.85 -2.63 -2.21
C VAL A 59 5.15 -2.17 -1.55
N MET A 60 6.23 -2.95 -1.64
CA MET A 60 7.55 -2.51 -1.14
C MET A 60 8.04 -1.26 -1.89
N ASP A 61 7.92 -1.23 -3.22
CA ASP A 61 8.30 -0.07 -4.03
C ASP A 61 7.43 1.15 -3.74
N ARG A 62 6.12 0.94 -3.52
CA ARG A 62 5.21 2.02 -3.11
C ARG A 62 5.54 2.54 -1.72
N ALA A 63 5.89 1.67 -0.78
CA ALA A 63 6.29 2.05 0.57
C ALA A 63 7.59 2.87 0.58
N ALA A 64 8.56 2.48 -0.25
CA ALA A 64 9.79 3.26 -0.43
C ALA A 64 9.52 4.65 -1.02
N ALA A 65 8.73 4.72 -2.10
CA ALA A 65 8.36 6.00 -2.70
C ALA A 65 7.56 6.90 -1.73
N PHE A 66 6.70 6.30 -0.90
CA PHE A 66 5.95 7.03 0.11
C PHE A 66 6.86 7.55 1.24
N ALA A 67 7.83 6.75 1.69
CA ALA A 67 8.83 7.18 2.66
C ALA A 67 9.65 8.37 2.15
N GLU A 68 10.06 8.38 0.87
CA GLU A 68 10.77 9.53 0.27
C GLU A 68 9.91 10.79 0.28
N ARG A 69 8.62 10.67 -0.05
CA ARG A 69 7.69 11.79 0.04
C ARG A 69 7.61 12.32 1.47
N ILE A 70 7.47 11.45 2.46
CA ILE A 70 7.41 11.84 3.87
C ILE A 70 8.69 12.57 4.29
N ARG A 71 9.87 12.05 3.92
CA ARG A 71 11.17 12.71 4.17
C ARG A 71 11.25 14.11 3.58
N SER A 72 10.64 14.33 2.41
CA SER A 72 10.62 15.64 1.76
C SER A 72 9.65 16.65 2.41
N GLU A 73 8.63 16.15 3.10
CA GLU A 73 7.56 16.97 3.68
C GLU A 73 7.70 17.18 5.20
N ALA A 74 8.55 16.40 5.89
CA ALA A 74 8.83 16.52 7.33
C ALA A 74 10.27 16.14 7.68
N SER A 75 10.89 16.94 8.55
CA SER A 75 12.31 16.86 8.89
C SER A 75 12.64 16.04 10.14
N ASP A 76 11.72 15.94 11.11
CA ASP A 76 11.90 15.13 12.33
C ASP A 76 11.02 13.87 12.31
N VAL A 77 11.40 12.86 13.11
CA VAL A 77 10.68 11.58 13.14
C VAL A 77 9.23 11.79 13.57
N ASP A 78 8.99 12.68 14.52
CA ASP A 78 7.64 12.90 15.04
C ASP A 78 6.72 13.53 13.99
N GLY A 79 7.20 14.53 13.25
CA GLY A 79 6.49 15.12 12.13
C GLY A 79 6.34 14.15 10.95
N GLN A 80 7.32 13.27 10.72
CA GLN A 80 7.22 12.23 9.68
C GLN A 80 6.13 11.21 9.99
N VAL A 81 6.02 10.76 11.25
CA VAL A 81 4.93 9.87 11.69
C VAL A 81 3.58 10.56 11.54
N ALA A 82 3.44 11.79 12.03
CA ALA A 82 2.21 12.57 11.89
C ALA A 82 1.82 12.75 10.42
N ARG A 83 2.79 13.04 9.55
CA ARG A 83 2.55 13.20 8.11
C ARG A 83 2.15 11.90 7.44
N ALA A 84 2.75 10.77 7.82
CA ALA A 84 2.39 9.45 7.32
C ALA A 84 0.90 9.15 7.62
N PHE A 85 0.49 9.35 8.87
CA PHE A 85 -0.90 9.16 9.32
C PHE A 85 -1.88 10.08 8.59
N ALA A 86 -1.56 11.35 8.44
CA ALA A 86 -2.41 12.30 7.71
C ALA A 86 -2.62 11.89 6.24
N LEU A 87 -1.58 11.34 5.60
CA LEU A 87 -1.64 10.92 4.20
C LEU A 87 -2.29 9.54 4.00
N THR A 88 -2.22 8.63 4.98
CA THR A 88 -2.81 7.29 4.88
C THR A 88 -4.22 7.20 5.45
N PHE A 89 -4.46 7.80 6.62
CA PHE A 89 -5.70 7.68 7.38
C PHE A 89 -6.50 8.98 7.44
N GLY A 90 -5.93 10.11 7.04
CA GLY A 90 -6.63 11.40 7.07
C GLY A 90 -6.82 11.98 8.47
N ARG A 91 -6.05 11.51 9.46
CA ARG A 91 -6.09 11.98 10.86
C ARG A 91 -4.69 12.04 11.45
N GLU A 92 -4.59 12.64 12.64
CA GLU A 92 -3.38 12.57 13.46
C GLU A 92 -3.27 11.23 14.20
N PRO A 93 -2.04 10.75 14.50
CA PRO A 93 -1.83 9.59 15.35
C PRO A 93 -2.21 9.92 16.81
N SER A 94 -2.74 8.93 17.53
CA SER A 94 -2.83 9.00 19.00
C SER A 94 -1.44 8.89 19.64
N ASP A 95 -1.31 9.31 20.91
CA ASP A 95 -0.03 9.25 21.64
C ASP A 95 0.61 7.85 21.64
N ALA A 96 -0.22 6.80 21.76
CA ALA A 96 0.24 5.42 21.73
C ALA A 96 0.75 5.00 20.35
N GLU A 97 0.04 5.40 19.28
CA GLU A 97 0.45 5.15 17.89
C GLU A 97 1.73 5.91 17.56
N GLN A 98 1.81 7.18 17.96
CA GLN A 98 2.98 8.03 17.78
C GLN A 98 4.21 7.36 18.42
N ALA A 99 4.11 6.98 19.69
CA ALA A 99 5.21 6.33 20.40
C ALA A 99 5.62 5.00 19.76
N ALA A 100 4.66 4.19 19.29
CA ALA A 100 4.95 2.93 18.63
C ALA A 100 5.62 3.13 17.26
N CYS A 101 5.11 4.03 16.45
CA CYS A 101 5.65 4.31 15.12
C CYS A 101 7.03 4.94 15.20
N ARG A 102 7.26 5.86 16.14
CA ARG A 102 8.59 6.43 16.41
C ARG A 102 9.62 5.34 16.70
N ARG A 103 9.30 4.38 17.58
CA ARG A 103 10.17 3.23 17.85
C ARG A 103 10.48 2.42 16.60
N THR A 104 9.47 2.17 15.76
CA THR A 104 9.65 1.45 14.50
C THR A 104 10.58 2.20 13.55
N VAL A 105 10.40 3.52 13.40
CA VAL A 105 11.25 4.35 12.54
C VAL A 105 12.68 4.38 13.05
N ASP A 106 12.88 4.56 14.36
CA ASP A 106 14.20 4.56 14.97
C ASP A 106 14.96 3.23 14.78
N GLN A 107 14.24 2.10 14.78
CA GLN A 107 14.84 0.76 14.66
C GLN A 107 15.01 0.27 13.22
N HIS A 108 14.09 0.63 12.33
CA HIS A 108 13.95 -0.01 11.01
C HIS A 108 13.81 0.97 9.85
N GLY A 109 13.69 2.28 10.12
CA GLY A 109 13.47 3.30 9.10
C GLY A 109 11.99 3.54 8.76
N LEU A 110 11.75 4.44 7.80
CA LEU A 110 10.41 4.86 7.41
C LEU A 110 9.70 3.87 6.48
N GLU A 111 10.44 3.14 5.67
CA GLU A 111 9.90 2.23 4.65
C GLU A 111 9.11 1.09 5.31
N PRO A 112 9.58 0.45 6.40
CA PRO A 112 8.79 -0.55 7.12
C PRO A 112 7.54 0.05 7.77
N LEU A 113 7.60 1.28 8.30
CA LEU A 113 6.42 1.98 8.80
C LEU A 113 5.39 2.14 7.68
N CYS A 114 5.80 2.68 6.52
CA CYS A 114 4.93 2.86 5.35
C CYS A 114 4.26 1.55 4.91
N ARG A 115 5.03 0.45 4.89
CA ARG A 115 4.54 -0.89 4.57
C ARG A 115 3.48 -1.38 5.56
N VAL A 116 3.68 -1.15 6.85
CA VAL A 116 2.71 -1.50 7.90
C VAL A 116 1.44 -0.68 7.76
N LEU A 117 1.55 0.62 7.50
CA LEU A 117 0.39 1.49 7.30
C LEU A 117 -0.45 1.04 6.10
N PHE A 118 0.16 0.66 4.97
CA PHE A 118 -0.56 0.11 3.82
C PHE A 118 -1.23 -1.24 4.07
N ASN A 119 -0.78 -1.99 5.07
CA ASN A 119 -1.37 -3.28 5.46
C ASN A 119 -2.43 -3.12 6.56
N SER A 120 -2.65 -1.92 7.09
CA SER A 120 -3.59 -1.71 8.19
C SER A 120 -5.04 -1.76 7.69
N ASN A 121 -5.95 -2.21 8.54
CA ASN A 121 -7.39 -2.21 8.21
C ASN A 121 -7.90 -0.80 7.91
N GLU A 122 -7.42 0.20 8.63
CA GLU A 122 -7.82 1.60 8.45
C GLU A 122 -7.41 2.17 7.08
N PHE A 123 -6.33 1.66 6.48
CA PHE A 123 -5.99 1.98 5.09
C PHE A 123 -6.87 1.24 4.09
N LEU A 124 -7.12 -0.05 4.35
CA LEU A 124 -7.73 -0.96 3.38
C LEU A 124 -9.25 -0.84 3.29
N PHE A 125 -9.90 -0.42 4.38
CA PHE A 125 -11.35 -0.39 4.48
C PHE A 125 -11.83 1.01 4.85
N VAL A 126 -12.78 1.51 4.08
CA VAL A 126 -13.58 2.68 4.50
C VAL A 126 -14.67 2.13 5.42
N PRO A 127 -14.76 2.59 6.69
CA PRO A 127 -15.80 2.14 7.61
C PRO A 127 -17.22 2.51 7.15
#